data_AF-X6G2V9-F1
#
_entry.id   AF-X6G2V9-F1
#
_cell.length_a   1.000
_cell.length_b   1.000
_cell.length_c   1.000
_cell.angle_alpha   90.00
_cell.angle_beta   90.00
_cell.angle_gamma   90.00
#
_symmetry.space_group_name_H-M   'P 1'
#
loop_
_entity.id
_entity.type
_entity.pdbx_description
1 polymer ?
#
loop_
_entity_poly.entity_id
_entity_poly.type
_entity_poly.pdbx_seq_one_letter_code
_entity_poly.pdbx_strand_id
1 'polypeptide(L)'
;MDHLRYSGLPFEAQREAFLAIVLADALVSDALERARTLALPDWLVVSGALYNSVWNHLTGKPPGYGIKDVDLFYFDNSDLSYEAEDAVIRRAAQHFEGLALPAEVRNQARVHLWYPQKFGQPCPRYTSSSESVSYFASKTHAVGVRYDADGQLEVVAPFGLDDLFAFRITPNRLMDNRRTHEAKGARAKACWPEITVVPW
;
A
#
# COMPACT_ATOMS: atom_id res chain seq x y z
N MET A 1 18.60 18.26 -3.86
CA MET A 1 18.50 16.82 -4.19
C MET A 1 17.53 16.69 -5.34
N ASP A 2 17.89 15.93 -6.37
CA ASP A 2 16.93 15.59 -7.43
C ASP A 2 16.00 14.49 -6.89
N HIS A 3 14.70 14.82 -6.81
CA HIS A 3 13.66 13.90 -6.32
C HIS A 3 13.29 12.84 -7.39
N LEU A 4 13.70 13.05 -8.65
CA LEU A 4 13.44 12.15 -9.77
C LEU A 4 14.62 11.23 -10.10
N ARG A 5 15.67 11.19 -9.27
CA ARG A 5 16.93 10.46 -9.52
C ARG A 5 16.80 8.95 -9.80
N TYR A 6 15.67 8.34 -9.44
CA TYR A 6 15.39 6.91 -9.69
C TYR A 6 14.34 6.69 -10.79
N SER A 7 13.74 7.77 -11.31
CA SER A 7 12.79 7.71 -12.42
C SER A 7 13.48 7.23 -13.70
N GLY A 8 12.83 6.34 -14.46
CA GLY A 8 13.36 5.79 -15.71
C GLY A 8 14.51 4.79 -15.57
N LEU A 9 14.95 4.47 -14.35
CA LEU A 9 15.92 3.40 -14.13
C LEU A 9 15.31 2.01 -14.39
N PRO A 10 16.13 0.99 -14.69
CA PRO A 10 15.67 -0.40 -14.75
C PRO A 10 14.95 -0.80 -13.45
N PHE A 11 13.95 -1.68 -13.57
CA PHE A 11 13.11 -2.10 -12.44
C PHE A 11 13.93 -2.56 -11.23
N GLU A 12 15.00 -3.34 -11.41
CA GLU A 12 15.81 -3.81 -10.28
C GLU A 12 16.50 -2.67 -9.53
N ALA A 13 17.02 -1.65 -10.23
CA ALA A 13 17.59 -0.49 -9.57
C ALA A 13 16.53 0.33 -8.82
N GLN A 14 15.31 0.44 -9.36
CA GLN A 14 14.17 1.04 -8.68
C GLN A 14 13.76 0.21 -7.45
N ARG A 15 13.75 -1.13 -7.57
CA ARG A 15 13.40 -2.06 -6.49
C ARG A 15 14.39 -1.95 -5.34
N GLU A 16 15.69 -1.94 -5.62
CA GLU A 16 16.74 -1.76 -4.61
C GLU A 16 16.60 -0.40 -3.90
N ALA A 17 16.41 0.68 -4.65
CA ALA A 17 16.21 2.01 -4.07
C ALA A 17 14.94 2.07 -3.20
N PHE A 18 13.84 1.48 -3.68
CA PHE A 18 12.58 1.40 -2.96
C PHE A 18 12.76 0.67 -1.63
N LEU A 19 13.32 -0.54 -1.68
CA LEU A 19 13.59 -1.37 -0.50
C LEU A 19 14.49 -0.66 0.51
N ALA A 20 15.57 -0.02 0.04
CA ALA A 20 16.48 0.73 0.91
C ALA A 20 15.77 1.89 1.61
N ILE A 21 14.91 2.62 0.91
CA ILE A 21 14.18 3.76 1.48
C ILE A 21 13.13 3.29 2.48
N VAL A 22 12.33 2.28 2.15
CA VAL A 22 11.26 1.80 3.05
C VAL A 22 11.81 1.11 4.30
N LEU A 23 12.93 0.39 4.20
CA LEU A 23 13.58 -0.22 5.37
C LEU A 23 14.27 0.81 6.27
N ALA A 24 14.70 1.95 5.73
CA ALA A 24 15.25 3.05 6.51
C ALA A 24 14.16 3.87 7.24
N ASP A 25 12.88 3.73 6.86
CA ASP A 25 11.76 4.38 7.54
C ASP A 25 11.32 3.55 8.76
N ALA A 26 11.48 4.12 9.96
CA ALA A 26 11.19 3.43 11.21
C ALA A 26 9.74 2.96 11.33
N LEU A 27 8.77 3.70 10.79
CA LEU A 27 7.36 3.29 10.81
C LEU A 27 7.17 2.03 9.97
N VAL A 28 7.74 2.02 8.77
CA VAL A 28 7.56 0.91 7.83
C VAL A 28 8.32 -0.33 8.31
N SER A 29 9.55 -0.16 8.81
CA SER A 29 10.34 -1.26 9.36
C SER A 29 9.65 -1.94 10.55
N ASP A 30 9.19 -1.16 11.54
CA ASP A 30 8.46 -1.70 12.71
C ASP A 30 7.15 -2.38 12.27
N ALA A 31 6.41 -1.77 11.34
CA ALA A 31 5.19 -2.38 10.81
C ALA A 31 5.44 -3.72 10.11
N LEU A 32 6.52 -3.86 9.33
CA LEU A 32 6.88 -5.11 8.64
C LEU A 32 7.28 -6.21 9.62
N GLU A 33 8.05 -5.89 10.66
CA GLU A 33 8.43 -6.84 11.71
C GLU A 33 7.20 -7.32 12.50
N ARG A 34 6.29 -6.40 12.83
CA ARG A 34 5.02 -6.74 13.50
C ARG A 34 4.10 -7.56 12.60
N ALA A 35 3.97 -7.22 11.32
CA ALA A 35 3.18 -7.99 10.38
C ALA A 35 3.72 -9.42 10.23
N ARG A 36 5.04 -9.58 10.12
CA ARG A 36 5.72 -10.88 10.07
C ARG A 36 5.42 -11.73 11.30
N THR A 37 5.46 -11.14 12.50
CA THR A 37 5.20 -11.85 13.76
C THR A 37 3.72 -12.10 14.03
N LEU A 38 2.82 -11.25 13.50
CA LEU A 38 1.38 -11.49 13.53
C LEU A 38 1.01 -12.72 12.69
N ALA A 39 1.78 -13.00 11.64
CA ALA A 39 1.70 -14.22 10.83
C ALA A 39 0.28 -14.51 10.30
N LEU A 40 -0.38 -13.47 9.75
CA LEU A 40 -1.64 -13.66 9.03
C LEU A 40 -1.38 -14.40 7.71
N PRO A 41 -2.33 -15.21 7.22
CA PRO A 41 -2.17 -15.89 5.94
C PRO A 41 -2.07 -14.87 4.80
N ASP A 42 -1.10 -15.09 3.91
CA ASP A 42 -0.86 -14.26 2.72
C ASP A 42 -0.88 -12.75 3.03
N TRP A 43 -0.19 -12.34 4.09
CA TRP A 43 -0.15 -10.94 4.51
C TRP A 43 0.67 -10.07 3.55
N LEU A 44 0.33 -8.77 3.50
CA LEU A 44 1.02 -7.78 2.67
C LEU A 44 0.83 -6.38 3.26
N VAL A 45 1.92 -5.66 3.57
CA VAL A 45 1.85 -4.22 3.86
C VAL A 45 1.75 -3.49 2.53
N VAL A 46 0.83 -2.53 2.39
CA VAL A 46 0.54 -1.91 1.08
C VAL A 46 0.48 -0.39 1.11
N SER A 47 0.56 0.20 -0.08
CA SER A 47 0.01 1.52 -0.37
C SER A 47 0.65 2.67 0.42
N GLY A 48 -0.15 3.37 1.25
CA GLY A 48 0.08 4.72 1.72
C GLY A 48 1.39 4.89 2.47
N ALA A 49 1.68 3.99 3.40
CA ALA A 49 2.92 4.04 4.17
C ALA A 49 4.15 3.88 3.27
N LEU A 50 4.08 3.04 2.24
CA LEU A 50 5.21 2.72 1.38
C LEU A 50 5.57 3.89 0.44
N TYR A 51 4.64 4.33 -0.41
CA TYR A 51 4.96 5.32 -1.43
C TYR A 51 5.15 6.73 -0.83
N ASN A 52 4.43 7.07 0.24
CA ASN A 52 4.64 8.35 0.92
C ASN A 52 5.99 8.40 1.63
N SER A 53 6.47 7.30 2.24
CA SER A 53 7.82 7.25 2.83
C SER A 53 8.90 7.48 1.77
N VAL A 54 8.71 6.94 0.56
CA VAL A 54 9.61 7.23 -0.56
C VAL A 54 9.57 8.71 -0.94
N TRP A 55 8.39 9.31 -1.10
CA TRP A 55 8.29 10.73 -1.41
C TRP A 55 8.85 11.62 -0.30
N ASN A 56 8.64 11.26 0.97
CA ASN A 56 9.20 11.99 2.11
C ASN A 56 10.72 11.97 2.07
N HIS A 57 11.32 10.80 1.87
CA HIS A 57 12.76 10.66 1.74
C HIS A 57 13.32 11.49 0.56
N LEU A 58 12.68 11.41 -0.61
CA LEU A 58 13.17 12.08 -1.83
C LEU A 58 12.99 13.60 -1.83
N THR A 59 12.03 14.11 -1.07
CA THR A 59 11.74 15.56 -0.94
C THR A 59 12.22 16.16 0.39
N GLY A 60 12.85 15.37 1.26
CA GLY A 60 13.37 15.82 2.55
C GLY A 60 12.28 16.19 3.56
N LYS A 61 11.08 15.61 3.46
CA LYS A 61 10.01 15.76 4.47
C LYS A 61 10.29 14.86 5.68
N PRO A 62 9.77 15.21 6.87
CA PRO A 62 9.94 14.37 8.04
C PRO A 62 9.25 12.99 7.87
N PRO A 63 9.74 11.94 8.55
CA PRO A 63 9.07 10.64 8.59
C PRO A 63 7.61 10.77 9.01
N GLY A 64 6.73 9.94 8.45
CA GLY A 64 5.28 9.98 8.73
C GLY A 64 4.51 11.13 8.05
N TYR A 65 5.17 12.09 7.40
CA TYR A 65 4.48 13.21 6.76
C TYR A 65 3.48 12.73 5.70
N GLY A 66 2.22 13.15 5.81
CA GLY A 66 1.15 12.78 4.88
C GLY A 66 0.68 11.32 4.98
N ILE A 67 1.23 10.52 5.91
CA ILE A 67 0.82 9.14 6.18
C ILE A 67 -0.24 9.17 7.29
N LYS A 68 -1.34 8.44 7.10
CA LYS A 68 -2.46 8.39 8.07
C LYS A 68 -2.49 7.09 8.86
N ASP A 69 -2.09 6.02 8.20
CA ASP A 69 -2.27 4.64 8.60
C ASP A 69 -1.24 3.77 7.89
N VAL A 70 -1.10 2.54 8.40
CA VAL A 70 -0.42 1.45 7.71
C VAL A 70 -1.48 0.43 7.30
N ASP A 71 -1.72 0.30 5.99
CA ASP A 71 -2.59 -0.71 5.44
C ASP A 71 -1.90 -2.09 5.51
N LEU A 72 -2.49 -3.04 6.25
CA LEU A 72 -2.08 -4.45 6.28
C LEU A 72 -3.17 -5.33 5.68
N PHE A 73 -2.88 -5.86 4.50
CA PHE A 73 -3.74 -6.83 3.85
C PHE A 73 -3.39 -8.24 4.32
N TYR A 74 -4.39 -9.11 4.32
CA TYR A 74 -4.23 -10.56 4.43
C TYR A 74 -5.29 -11.25 3.58
N PHE A 75 -5.09 -12.53 3.26
CA PHE A 75 -6.06 -13.30 2.50
C PHE A 75 -6.40 -14.59 3.23
N ASP A 76 -7.66 -14.70 3.65
CA ASP A 76 -8.21 -15.92 4.22
C ASP A 76 -9.64 -16.12 3.71
N ASN A 77 -9.85 -17.17 2.91
CA ASN A 77 -11.15 -17.52 2.35
C ASN A 77 -11.85 -18.66 3.10
N SER A 78 -11.33 -19.10 4.24
CA SER A 78 -11.91 -20.18 5.05
C SER A 78 -13.19 -19.75 5.76
N ASP A 79 -13.25 -18.48 6.21
CA ASP A 79 -14.44 -17.85 6.78
C ASP A 79 -14.53 -16.38 6.31
N LEU A 80 -15.57 -16.10 5.51
CA LEU A 80 -15.82 -14.78 4.96
C LEU A 80 -16.77 -13.93 5.83
N SER A 81 -17.15 -14.36 7.03
CA SER A 81 -18.00 -13.61 7.96
C SER A 81 -17.32 -12.33 8.47
N TYR A 82 -18.11 -11.35 8.93
CA TYR A 82 -17.52 -10.11 9.48
C TYR A 82 -16.88 -10.38 10.84
N GLU A 83 -17.47 -11.31 11.57
CA GLU A 83 -17.03 -11.78 12.87
C GLU A 83 -15.60 -12.38 12.80
N ALA A 84 -15.29 -13.12 11.73
CA ALA A 84 -13.93 -13.63 11.48
C ALA A 84 -12.93 -12.50 11.21
N GLU A 85 -13.27 -11.53 10.35
CA GLU A 85 -12.40 -10.37 10.10
C GLU A 85 -12.24 -9.50 11.35
N ASP A 86 -13.31 -9.26 12.11
CA ASP A 86 -13.32 -8.45 13.32
C ASP A 86 -12.45 -9.08 14.42
N ALA A 87 -12.45 -10.41 14.54
CA ALA A 87 -11.52 -11.12 15.42
C ALA A 87 -10.05 -10.85 15.04
N VAL A 88 -9.72 -10.86 13.74
CA VAL A 88 -8.38 -10.53 13.26
C VAL A 88 -8.05 -9.06 13.49
N ILE A 89 -8.99 -8.14 13.24
CA ILE A 89 -8.82 -6.70 13.50
C ILE A 89 -8.50 -6.45 14.98
N ARG A 90 -9.25 -7.05 15.90
CA ARG A 90 -9.00 -6.90 17.34
C ARG A 90 -7.65 -7.49 17.78
N ARG A 91 -7.29 -8.66 17.26
CA ARG A 91 -5.97 -9.28 17.50
C ARG A 91 -4.84 -8.38 16.98
N ALA A 92 -4.99 -7.84 15.79
CA ALA A 92 -4.01 -6.93 15.21
C ALA A 92 -3.91 -5.62 15.98
N ALA A 93 -5.02 -5.03 16.42
CA ALA A 93 -5.02 -3.81 17.22
C ALA A 93 -4.18 -3.95 18.49
N GLN A 94 -4.26 -5.09 19.17
CA GLN A 94 -3.40 -5.40 20.33
C GLN A 94 -1.94 -5.61 19.91
N HIS A 95 -1.70 -6.34 18.82
CA HIS A 95 -0.35 -6.65 18.33
C HIS A 95 0.43 -5.42 17.84
N PHE A 96 -0.28 -4.45 17.29
CA PHE A 96 0.27 -3.19 16.78
C PHE A 96 0.25 -2.06 17.81
N GLU A 97 -0.07 -2.34 19.08
CA GLU A 97 0.01 -1.34 20.14
C GLU A 97 1.44 -0.76 20.23
N GLY A 98 1.52 0.57 20.30
CA GLY A 98 2.78 1.32 20.29
C GLY A 98 3.36 1.63 18.91
N LEU A 99 2.76 1.15 17.80
CA LEU A 99 3.13 1.61 16.47
C LEU A 99 2.81 3.10 16.32
N ALA A 100 3.70 3.86 15.66
CA ALA A 100 3.57 5.31 15.55
C ALA A 100 2.30 5.79 14.82
N LEU A 101 1.72 4.95 13.96
CA LEU A 101 0.46 5.18 13.26
C LEU A 101 -0.46 3.96 13.36
N PRO A 102 -1.79 4.13 13.25
CA PRO A 102 -2.73 3.02 13.30
C PRO A 102 -2.50 2.03 12.14
N ALA A 103 -2.59 0.74 12.43
CA ALA A 103 -2.60 -0.32 11.42
C ALA A 103 -4.06 -0.63 11.02
N GLU A 104 -4.38 -0.49 9.74
CA GLU A 104 -5.68 -0.88 9.19
C GLU A 104 -5.58 -2.28 8.56
N VAL A 105 -6.17 -3.27 9.23
CA VAL A 105 -6.15 -4.66 8.76
C VAL A 105 -7.37 -4.96 7.90
N ARG A 106 -7.16 -5.62 6.75
CA ARG A 106 -8.23 -5.97 5.83
C ARG A 106 -8.07 -7.36 5.22
N ASN A 107 -9.11 -8.18 5.30
CA ASN A 107 -9.17 -9.45 4.59
C ASN A 107 -9.55 -9.21 3.11
N GLN A 108 -8.63 -9.48 2.19
CA GLN A 108 -8.87 -9.29 0.77
C GLN A 108 -9.88 -10.29 0.19
N ALA A 109 -10.03 -11.47 0.82
CA ALA A 109 -10.98 -12.48 0.36
C ALA A 109 -12.44 -12.01 0.45
N ARG A 110 -12.75 -11.05 1.34
CA ARG A 110 -14.13 -10.62 1.60
C ARG A 110 -14.50 -9.24 1.05
N VAL A 111 -13.55 -8.53 0.43
CA VAL A 111 -13.76 -7.17 -0.07
C VAL A 111 -15.00 -7.09 -0.96
N HIS A 112 -15.16 -8.05 -1.86
CA HIS A 112 -16.30 -8.15 -2.77
C HIS A 112 -17.68 -8.23 -2.10
N LEU A 113 -17.76 -8.56 -0.81
CA LEU A 113 -19.02 -8.65 -0.07
C LEU A 113 -19.53 -7.29 0.41
N TRP A 114 -18.63 -6.36 0.74
CA TRP A 114 -18.97 -5.03 1.27
C TRP A 114 -18.65 -3.87 0.31
N TYR A 115 -17.85 -4.11 -0.73
CA TYR A 115 -17.44 -3.09 -1.69
C TYR A 115 -18.63 -2.46 -2.45
N PRO A 116 -19.63 -3.23 -2.95
CA PRO A 116 -20.79 -2.64 -3.63
C PRO A 116 -21.59 -1.67 -2.76
N GLN A 117 -21.76 -1.98 -1.47
CA GLN A 117 -22.50 -1.15 -0.52
C GLN A 117 -21.74 0.14 -0.23
N LYS A 118 -20.41 0.11 -0.22
CA LYS A 118 -19.56 1.28 0.05
C LYS A 118 -19.37 2.17 -1.17
N PHE A 119 -19.20 1.59 -2.35
CA PHE A 119 -18.77 2.31 -3.56
C PHE A 119 -19.82 2.34 -4.68
N GLY A 120 -20.93 1.63 -4.55
CA GLY A 120 -22.01 1.62 -5.53
C GLY A 120 -21.72 0.81 -6.80
N GLN A 121 -20.67 -0.02 -6.79
CA GLN A 121 -20.28 -0.86 -7.93
C GLN A 121 -19.64 -2.17 -7.45
N PRO A 122 -19.71 -3.28 -8.21
CA PRO A 122 -19.04 -4.53 -7.84
C PRO A 122 -17.51 -4.40 -7.89
N CYS A 123 -16.82 -5.22 -7.10
CA CYS A 123 -15.40 -5.51 -7.32
C CYS A 123 -15.19 -7.02 -7.51
N PRO A 124 -14.09 -7.44 -8.17
CA PRO A 124 -13.76 -8.85 -8.32
C PRO A 124 -13.56 -9.56 -6.99
N ARG A 125 -13.74 -10.89 -7.03
CA ARG A 125 -13.30 -11.78 -5.96
C ARG A 125 -11.81 -12.03 -6.15
N TYR A 126 -11.00 -11.39 -5.32
CA TYR A 126 -9.56 -11.62 -5.34
C TYR A 126 -9.24 -13.05 -4.86
N THR A 127 -8.08 -13.54 -5.26
CA THR A 127 -7.53 -14.86 -4.96
C THR A 127 -6.27 -14.80 -4.09
N SER A 128 -5.72 -13.59 -3.89
CA SER A 128 -4.60 -13.31 -3.01
C SER A 128 -4.58 -11.83 -2.58
N SER A 129 -3.81 -11.52 -1.55
CA SER A 129 -3.49 -10.14 -1.18
C SER A 129 -2.78 -9.40 -2.32
N SER A 130 -1.85 -10.05 -3.02
CA SER A 130 -1.13 -9.43 -4.13
C SER A 130 -2.03 -9.10 -5.31
N GLU A 131 -3.00 -9.96 -5.64
CA GLU A 131 -3.95 -9.67 -6.72
C GLU A 131 -4.79 -8.42 -6.43
N SER A 132 -5.21 -8.23 -5.18
CA SER A 132 -6.02 -7.06 -4.79
C SER A 132 -5.36 -5.71 -5.10
N VAL A 133 -4.02 -5.65 -5.05
CA VAL A 133 -3.22 -4.46 -5.33
C VAL A 133 -3.34 -4.01 -6.79
N SER A 134 -3.56 -4.95 -7.72
CA SER A 134 -3.78 -4.67 -9.15
C SER A 134 -5.08 -3.89 -9.43
N TYR A 135 -5.99 -3.80 -8.46
CA TYR A 135 -7.28 -3.11 -8.59
C TYR A 135 -7.32 -1.72 -7.95
N PHE A 136 -6.19 -1.25 -7.40
CA PHE A 136 -6.12 0.09 -6.81
C PHE A 136 -6.40 1.18 -7.85
N ALA A 137 -7.02 2.28 -7.40
CA ALA A 137 -7.46 3.38 -8.27
C ALA A 137 -6.32 4.06 -9.07
N SER A 138 -5.09 4.00 -8.58
CA SER A 138 -3.92 4.56 -9.25
C SER A 138 -2.78 3.56 -9.23
N LYS A 139 -2.05 3.44 -10.34
CA LYS A 139 -0.91 2.52 -10.49
C LYS A 139 0.19 2.79 -9.47
N THR A 140 0.44 4.06 -9.19
CA THR A 140 1.42 4.58 -8.21
C THR A 140 1.16 4.08 -6.79
N HIS A 141 -0.10 3.88 -6.43
CA HIS A 141 -0.48 3.40 -5.10
C HIS A 141 -0.34 1.87 -5.00
N ALA A 142 -0.25 1.17 -6.13
CA ALA A 142 -0.28 -0.28 -6.22
C ALA A 142 1.11 -0.88 -5.94
N VAL A 143 1.58 -0.66 -4.71
CA VAL A 143 2.83 -1.22 -4.19
C VAL A 143 2.55 -1.95 -2.88
N GLY A 144 3.22 -3.08 -2.67
CA GLY A 144 3.15 -3.87 -1.46
C GLY A 144 4.48 -4.52 -1.13
N VAL A 145 4.69 -4.83 0.14
CA VAL A 145 5.91 -5.42 0.68
C VAL A 145 5.59 -6.46 1.74
N ARG A 146 6.31 -7.59 1.70
CA ARG A 146 6.29 -8.60 2.77
C ARG A 146 7.62 -9.32 2.88
N TYR A 147 7.82 -10.03 3.98
CA TYR A 147 8.88 -11.02 4.08
C TYR A 147 8.41 -12.34 3.48
N ASP A 148 9.26 -12.98 2.66
CA ASP A 148 9.07 -14.35 2.22
C ASP A 148 9.50 -15.37 3.28
N ALA A 149 9.42 -16.66 2.93
CA ALA A 149 9.77 -17.76 3.82
C ALA A 149 11.27 -17.78 4.21
N ASP A 150 12.14 -17.25 3.34
CA ASP A 150 13.59 -17.16 3.54
C ASP A 150 13.97 -15.87 4.29
N GLY A 151 12.98 -15.04 4.66
CA GLY A 151 13.18 -13.78 5.34
C GLY A 151 13.70 -12.67 4.43
N GLN A 152 13.62 -12.82 3.11
CA GLN A 152 13.90 -11.76 2.15
C GLN A 152 12.66 -10.90 1.92
N LEU A 153 12.88 -9.63 1.58
CA LEU A 153 11.79 -8.70 1.31
C LEU A 153 11.30 -8.85 -0.15
N GLU A 154 10.07 -9.29 -0.31
CA GLU A 154 9.37 -9.37 -1.58
C GLU A 154 8.64 -8.05 -1.86
N VAL A 155 8.73 -7.56 -3.11
CA VAL A 155 7.99 -6.37 -3.58
C VAL A 155 6.89 -6.79 -4.55
N VAL A 156 5.66 -6.40 -4.24
CA VAL A 156 4.49 -6.54 -5.11
C VAL A 156 4.24 -5.20 -5.80
N ALA A 157 4.56 -5.09 -7.08
CA ALA A 157 4.38 -3.87 -7.87
C ALA A 157 3.83 -4.22 -9.28
N PRO A 158 2.53 -4.54 -9.42
CA PRO A 158 1.95 -5.03 -10.69
C PRO A 158 2.07 -4.05 -11.87
N PHE A 159 2.35 -2.77 -11.60
CA PHE A 159 2.57 -1.75 -12.62
C PHE A 159 4.00 -1.19 -12.65
N GLY A 160 4.93 -1.86 -11.96
CA GLY A 160 6.29 -1.36 -11.73
C GLY A 160 6.34 -0.22 -10.70
N LEU A 161 7.53 0.34 -10.51
CA LEU A 161 7.80 1.40 -9.52
C LEU A 161 8.03 2.78 -10.17
N ASP A 162 8.01 2.86 -11.50
CA ASP A 162 8.38 4.08 -12.21
C ASP A 162 7.43 5.24 -11.91
N ASP A 163 6.12 5.01 -11.88
CA ASP A 163 5.15 6.06 -11.53
C ASP A 163 5.41 6.65 -10.12
N LEU A 164 5.87 5.81 -9.18
CA LEU A 164 6.22 6.23 -7.83
C LEU A 164 7.46 7.13 -7.85
N PHE A 165 8.53 6.72 -8.54
CA PHE A 165 9.77 7.50 -8.63
C PHE A 165 9.70 8.71 -9.57
N ALA A 166 8.77 8.70 -10.52
CA ALA A 166 8.44 9.82 -11.39
C ALA A 166 7.50 10.84 -10.72
N PHE A 167 7.12 10.63 -9.45
CA PHE A 167 6.15 11.47 -8.73
C PHE A 167 4.85 11.65 -9.51
N ARG A 168 4.39 10.59 -10.16
CA ARG A 168 3.25 10.61 -11.08
C ARG A 168 2.14 9.72 -10.56
N ILE A 169 0.96 10.28 -10.29
CA ILE A 169 -0.25 9.53 -9.94
C ILE A 169 -1.02 9.22 -11.22
N THR A 170 -0.82 8.00 -11.75
CA THR A 170 -1.45 7.54 -13.00
C THR A 170 -2.72 6.73 -12.70
N PRO A 171 -3.86 6.99 -13.36
CA PRO A 171 -5.09 6.22 -13.14
C PRO A 171 -4.92 4.75 -13.56
N ASN A 172 -5.53 3.87 -12.78
CA ASN A 172 -5.74 2.49 -13.16
C ASN A 172 -7.20 2.30 -13.58
N ARG A 173 -7.41 2.03 -14.87
CA ARG A 173 -8.74 1.95 -15.49
C ARG A 173 -9.32 0.54 -15.50
N LEU A 174 -8.74 -0.40 -14.74
CA LEU A 174 -9.26 -1.76 -14.62
C LEU A 174 -10.67 -1.80 -14.01
N MET A 175 -11.01 -0.81 -13.18
CA MET A 175 -12.34 -0.55 -12.64
C MET A 175 -12.64 0.96 -12.72
N ASP A 176 -13.92 1.35 -12.68
CA ASP A 176 -14.29 2.78 -12.58
C ASP A 176 -14.03 3.30 -11.16
N ASN A 177 -12.79 3.68 -10.90
CA ASN A 177 -12.33 4.21 -9.63
C ASN A 177 -12.02 5.72 -9.69
N ARG A 178 -12.66 6.43 -10.63
CA ARG A 178 -12.38 7.86 -10.91
C ARG A 178 -12.39 8.72 -9.66
N ARG A 179 -13.45 8.65 -8.86
CA ARG A 179 -13.61 9.45 -7.63
C ARG A 179 -12.47 9.21 -6.64
N THR A 180 -12.09 7.94 -6.47
CA THR A 180 -10.98 7.56 -5.56
C THR A 180 -9.64 8.07 -6.08
N HIS A 181 -9.40 7.96 -7.39
CA HIS A 181 -8.19 8.46 -8.03
C HIS A 181 -8.05 9.98 -7.86
N GLU A 182 -9.09 10.74 -8.22
CA GLU A 182 -9.10 12.19 -8.13
C GLU A 182 -8.95 12.67 -6.68
N ALA A 183 -9.68 12.06 -5.73
CA ALA A 183 -9.61 12.44 -4.31
C ALA A 183 -8.23 12.14 -3.69
N LYS A 184 -7.68 10.94 -3.93
CA LYS A 184 -6.34 10.59 -3.42
C LYS A 184 -5.25 11.43 -4.09
N GLY A 185 -5.38 11.69 -5.40
CA GLY A 185 -4.46 12.54 -6.15
C GLY A 185 -4.44 13.98 -5.64
N ALA A 186 -5.60 14.59 -5.44
CA ALA A 186 -5.70 15.94 -4.89
C ALA A 186 -5.10 16.04 -3.47
N ARG A 187 -5.37 15.05 -2.61
CA ARG A 187 -4.77 14.97 -1.26
C ARG A 187 -3.26 14.87 -1.31
N ALA A 188 -2.71 13.99 -2.17
CA ALA A 188 -1.27 13.84 -2.32
C ALA A 188 -0.63 15.12 -2.87
N LYS A 189 -1.22 15.76 -3.89
CA LYS A 189 -0.73 17.02 -4.46
C LYS A 189 -0.66 18.16 -3.45
N ALA A 190 -1.57 18.18 -2.46
CA ALA A 190 -1.55 19.17 -1.38
C ALA A 190 -0.37 18.96 -0.40
N CYS A 191 0.10 17.72 -0.22
CA CYS A 191 1.24 17.38 0.63
C CYS A 191 2.58 17.50 -0.12
N TRP A 192 2.63 17.06 -1.38
CA TRP A 192 3.81 17.12 -2.24
C TRP A 192 3.47 17.86 -3.54
N PRO A 193 3.75 19.17 -3.62
CA PRO A 193 3.51 19.98 -4.80
C PRO A 193 4.26 19.50 -6.06
N GLU A 194 5.29 18.67 -5.91
CA GLU A 194 6.08 18.05 -6.98
C GLU A 194 5.28 17.01 -7.78
N ILE A 195 4.24 16.42 -7.18
CA ILE A 195 3.49 15.32 -7.80
C ILE A 195 2.73 15.78 -9.04
N THR A 196 2.75 15.00 -10.11
CA THR A 196 1.84 15.16 -11.24
C THR A 196 0.67 14.18 -11.11
N VAL A 197 -0.56 14.68 -11.09
CA VAL A 197 -1.77 13.84 -11.13
C VAL A 197 -2.25 13.77 -12.57
N VAL A 198 -2.23 12.58 -13.16
CA VAL A 198 -2.73 12.36 -14.53
C VAL A 198 -4.26 12.31 -14.47
N PRO A 199 -4.99 13.07 -15.31
CA PRO A 199 -6.45 13.00 -15.33
C PRO A 199 -6.97 11.59 -15.63
N TRP A 200 -8.18 11.28 -15.13
CA TRP A 200 -8.85 10.00 -15.32
C TRP A 200 -8.99 9.58 -16.78
#